data_AF-A0A6G3XZ33-F1
#
_entry.id   AF-A0A6G3XZ33-F1
#
_cell.length_a   1.000
_cell.length_b   1.000
_cell.length_c   1.000
_cell.angle_alpha   90.00
_cell.angle_beta   90.00
_cell.angle_gamma   90.00
#
_symmetry.space_group_name_H-M   'P 1'
#
loop_
_entity.id
_entity.type
_entity.pdbx_description
1 polymer ?
#
loop_
_entity_poly.entity_id
_entity_poly.type
_entity_poly.pdbx_seq_one_letter_code
_entity_poly.pdbx_strand_id
1 'polypeptide(L)'
;GAVVASGLVLLISGRRGGGSPMRLVLAGAALGATFGGLTSVIVVNSAETYDRFRFWVLGSLAGVEGFGELGRLAPVLALGFVVALLVARPLSALALGDDLARSL
;
A
#
# COMPACT_ATOMS: atom_id res chain seq x y z
N GLY A 1 -6.45 3.44 6.74
CA GLY A 1 -6.72 2.17 6.02
C GLY A 1 -5.45 1.39 5.73
N ALA A 2 -4.56 1.95 4.90
CA ALA A 2 -3.37 1.25 4.38
C ALA A 2 -2.52 0.52 5.44
N VAL A 3 -2.13 1.21 6.53
CA VAL A 3 -1.33 0.59 7.62
C VAL A 3 -2.02 -0.63 8.22
N VAL A 4 -3.32 -0.55 8.47
CA VAL A 4 -4.12 -1.66 9.02
C VAL A 4 -4.20 -2.80 8.01
N ALA A 5 -4.48 -2.50 6.74
CA ALA A 5 -4.52 -3.51 5.69
C ALA A 5 -3.18 -4.24 5.52
N SER A 6 -2.07 -3.49 5.47
CA SER A 6 -0.72 -4.07 5.41
C SER A 6 -0.42 -4.91 6.65
N GLY A 7 -0.80 -4.46 7.84
CA GLY A 7 -0.69 -5.24 9.08
C GLY A 7 -1.47 -6.55 9.02
N LEU A 8 -2.70 -6.53 8.49
CA LEU A 8 -3.52 -7.74 8.31
C LEU A 8 -2.88 -8.72 7.32
N VAL A 9 -2.33 -8.24 6.20
CA VAL A 9 -1.60 -9.09 5.23
C VAL A 9 -0.40 -9.77 5.91
N LEU A 10 0.39 -9.02 6.67
CA LEU A 10 1.56 -9.55 7.40
C LEU A 10 1.16 -10.58 8.45
N LEU A 11 0.09 -10.31 9.22
CA LEU A 11 -0.45 -11.24 10.20
C LEU A 11 -0.97 -12.52 9.56
N ILE A 12 -1.73 -12.44 8.46
CA ILE A 12 -2.28 -13.61 7.77
C ILE A 12 -1.16 -14.47 7.18
N SER A 13 -0.17 -13.83 6.54
CA SER A 13 0.94 -14.54 5.88
C SER A 13 1.91 -15.20 6.87
N GLY A 14 2.08 -14.66 8.09
CA GLY A 14 3.04 -15.13 9.09
C GLY A 14 2.58 -16.27 10.01
N ARG A 15 1.29 -16.63 10.04
CA ARG A 15 0.70 -17.52 11.08
C ARG A 15 1.08 -19.01 11.05
N ARG A 16 1.71 -19.53 9.99
CA ARG A 16 1.96 -20.99 9.83
C ARG A 16 3.36 -21.34 9.34
N GLY A 17 4.38 -20.86 10.06
CA GLY A 17 5.78 -21.31 9.92
C GLY A 17 6.41 -20.99 8.57
N GLY A 18 7.19 -19.90 8.52
CA GLY A 18 7.88 -19.44 7.31
C GLY A 18 6.95 -18.64 6.40
N GLY A 19 7.08 -17.30 6.44
CA GLY A 19 6.34 -16.41 5.55
C GLY A 19 6.75 -16.62 4.09
N SER A 20 6.08 -17.55 3.40
CA SER A 20 6.29 -17.78 1.97
C SER A 20 5.86 -16.52 1.19
N PRO A 21 6.69 -16.01 0.25
CA PRO A 21 6.34 -14.87 -0.60
C PRO A 21 4.98 -15.06 -1.31
N MET A 22 4.68 -16.30 -1.73
CA MET A 22 3.41 -16.65 -2.37
C MET A 22 2.21 -16.38 -1.46
N ARG A 23 2.31 -16.70 -0.16
CA ARG A 23 1.22 -16.46 0.80
C ARG A 23 1.00 -14.97 1.03
N LEU A 24 2.07 -14.18 1.03
CA LEU A 24 1.97 -12.73 1.16
C LEU A 24 1.25 -12.11 -0.04
N VAL A 25 1.59 -12.54 -1.26
CA VAL A 25 0.91 -12.13 -2.49
C VAL A 25 -0.57 -12.54 -2.46
N LEU A 26 -0.88 -13.79 -2.12
CA LEU A 26 -2.27 -14.28 -2.07
C LEU A 26 -3.10 -13.59 -0.98
N ALA A 27 -2.54 -13.37 0.21
CA ALA A 27 -3.22 -12.64 1.28
C ALA A 27 -3.50 -11.18 0.90
N GLY A 28 -2.54 -10.52 0.25
CA GLY A 28 -2.72 -9.19 -0.31
C GLY A 28 -3.82 -9.14 -1.38
N ALA A 29 -3.80 -10.08 -2.33
CA ALA A 29 -4.80 -10.18 -3.38
C ALA A 29 -6.21 -10.43 -2.82
N ALA A 30 -6.35 -11.35 -1.86
CA ALA A 30 -7.62 -11.67 -1.21
C ALA A 30 -8.19 -10.48 -0.41
N LEU A 31 -7.35 -9.79 0.38
CA LEU A 31 -7.77 -8.59 1.11
C LEU A 31 -8.09 -7.43 0.17
N GLY A 32 -7.29 -7.24 -0.88
CA GLY A 32 -7.54 -6.24 -1.91
C GLY A 32 -8.88 -6.46 -2.61
N ALA A 33 -9.18 -7.69 -3.03
CA ALA A 33 -10.46 -8.04 -3.64
C ALA A 33 -11.63 -7.85 -2.66
N THR A 34 -11.44 -8.19 -1.38
CA THR A 34 -12.47 -8.03 -0.35
C THR A 34 -12.79 -6.56 -0.12
N PHE A 35 -11.78 -5.72 0.13
CA PHE A 35 -11.98 -4.28 0.35
C PHE A 35 -12.46 -3.56 -0.92
N GLY A 36 -11.99 -4.00 -2.09
CA GLY A 36 -12.50 -3.55 -3.38
C GLY A 36 -13.99 -3.86 -3.54
N GLY A 37 -14.41 -5.10 -3.28
CA GLY A 37 -15.81 -5.51 -3.31
C GLY A 37 -16.69 -4.71 -2.34
N LEU A 38 -16.24 -4.52 -1.09
CA LEU A 38 -16.96 -3.69 -0.11
C LEU A 38 -17.09 -2.24 -0.58
N THR A 39 -16.02 -1.67 -1.15
CA THR A 39 -16.05 -0.31 -1.71
C THR A 39 -17.04 -0.23 -2.86
N SER A 40 -17.05 -1.20 -3.77
CA SER A 40 -18.00 -1.27 -4.89
C SER A 40 -19.44 -1.34 -4.42
N VAL A 41 -19.74 -2.14 -3.39
CA VAL A 41 -21.10 -2.19 -2.81
C VAL A 41 -21.50 -0.81 -2.30
N ILE A 42 -20.65 -0.12 -1.55
CA ILE A 42 -20.95 1.22 -1.02
C ILE A 42 -21.19 2.23 -2.16
N VAL A 43 -20.34 2.17 -3.18
CA VAL A 43 -20.35 3.12 -4.31
C VAL A 43 -21.58 2.94 -5.20
N VAL A 44 -21.99 1.70 -5.48
CA VAL A 44 -23.17 1.42 -6.34
C VAL A 44 -24.49 1.84 -5.69
N ASN A 45 -24.56 1.86 -4.36
CA ASN A 45 -25.79 2.21 -3.65
C ASN A 45 -26.05 3.74 -3.56
N SER A 46 -25.16 4.61 -4.08
CA SER A 46 -25.37 6.06 -4.05
C SER A 46 -24.68 6.77 -5.21
N ALA A 47 -25.47 7.48 -6.04
CA ALA A 47 -24.96 8.28 -7.14
C ALA A 47 -24.02 9.41 -6.66
N GLU A 48 -24.33 10.04 -5.52
CA GLU A 48 -23.47 11.09 -4.92
C GLU A 48 -22.13 10.52 -4.44
N THR A 49 -22.14 9.30 -3.88
CA THR A 49 -20.92 8.60 -3.48
C THR A 49 -20.08 8.23 -4.69
N TYR A 50 -20.72 7.78 -5.77
CA TYR A 50 -20.06 7.46 -7.04
C TYR A 50 -19.34 8.67 -7.63
N ASP A 51 -20.00 9.83 -7.67
CA ASP A 51 -19.42 11.06 -8.21
C ASP A 51 -18.22 11.57 -7.41
N ARG A 52 -18.26 11.48 -6.08
CA ARG A 52 -17.10 11.82 -5.24
C ARG A 52 -15.98 10.79 -5.39
N PHE A 53 -16.33 9.51 -5.45
CA PHE A 53 -15.38 8.42 -5.59
C PHE A 53 -14.56 8.51 -6.87
N ARG A 54 -15.17 8.84 -8.02
CA ARG A 54 -14.43 8.99 -9.29
C ARG A 54 -13.35 10.08 -9.21
N PHE A 55 -13.65 11.23 -8.62
CA PHE A 55 -12.66 12.30 -8.47
C PHE A 55 -11.55 11.91 -7.49
N TRP A 56 -11.89 11.15 -6.45
CA TRP A 56 -10.92 10.67 -5.47
C TRP A 56 -9.96 9.62 -6.06
N VAL A 57 -10.48 8.63 -6.79
CA VAL A 57 -9.65 7.56 -7.40
C VAL A 57 -8.77 8.07 -8.53
N LEU A 58 -9.25 9.02 -9.34
CA LEU A 58 -8.44 9.65 -10.38
C LEU A 58 -7.33 10.55 -9.81
N GLY A 59 -7.46 10.94 -8.54
CA GLY A 59 -6.59 11.92 -7.89
C GLY A 59 -7.00 13.35 -8.25
N SER A 60 -7.08 14.20 -7.24
CA SER A 60 -7.41 15.62 -7.42
C SER A 60 -6.75 16.47 -6.33
N LEU A 61 -6.25 17.64 -6.71
CA LEU A 61 -5.77 18.68 -5.80
C LEU A 61 -6.80 19.80 -5.61
N ALA A 62 -8.00 19.67 -6.18
CA ALA A 62 -9.01 20.74 -6.19
C ALA A 62 -9.49 21.17 -4.79
N GLY A 63 -9.21 20.38 -3.75
CA GLY A 63 -9.51 20.71 -2.34
C GLY A 63 -8.30 21.20 -1.53
N VAL A 64 -7.12 21.32 -2.13
CA VAL A 64 -5.90 21.74 -1.41
C VAL A 64 -5.76 23.25 -1.47
N GLU A 65 -6.11 23.92 -0.38
CA GLU A 65 -6.02 25.37 -0.25
C GLU A 65 -4.64 25.77 0.32
N GLY A 66 -3.69 26.03 -0.58
CA GLY A 66 -2.36 26.54 -0.24
C GLY A 66 -1.40 25.50 0.37
N PHE A 67 -0.29 25.97 0.95
CA PHE A 67 0.80 25.10 1.43
C PHE A 67 0.61 24.55 2.85
N GLY A 68 -0.45 24.95 3.56
CA GLY A 68 -0.69 24.53 4.95
C GLY A 68 -0.97 23.03 5.09
N GLU A 69 -1.64 22.42 4.11
CA GLU A 69 -1.82 20.95 4.07
C GLU A 69 -0.53 20.22 3.75
N LEU A 70 0.26 20.75 2.81
CA LEU A 70 1.57 20.18 2.47
C LEU A 70 2.48 20.18 3.70
N GLY A 71 2.51 21.27 4.47
CA GLY A 71 3.29 21.36 5.71
C GLY A 71 2.87 20.32 6.77
N ARG A 72 1.58 19.97 6.84
CA ARG A 72 1.08 18.92 7.74
C ARG A 72 1.47 17.51 7.30
N LEU A 73 1.54 17.26 5.98
CA LEU A 73 1.94 15.97 5.41
C LEU A 73 3.47 15.79 5.33
N ALA A 74 4.21 16.89 5.22
CA ALA A 74 5.66 16.92 5.10
C ALA A 74 6.42 16.04 6.11
N PRO A 75 6.13 16.04 7.44
CA PRO A 75 6.88 15.21 8.39
C PRO A 75 6.70 13.70 8.14
N VAL A 76 5.49 13.27 7.77
CA VAL A 76 5.20 11.86 7.47
C VAL A 76 5.89 11.42 6.18
N LEU A 77 5.85 12.28 5.16
CA LEU A 77 6.54 12.04 3.88
C LEU A 77 8.06 11.99 4.07
N ALA A 78 8.62 12.94 4.82
CA ALA A 78 10.04 12.98 5.14
C ALA A 78 10.48 11.72 5.90
N LEU A 79 9.71 11.28 6.90
CA LEU A 79 9.99 10.06 7.64
C LEU A 79 9.98 8.83 6.73
N GLY A 80 8.94 8.68 5.90
CA GLY A 80 8.86 7.58 4.93
C GLY A 80 10.02 7.58 3.93
N PHE A 81 10.42 8.76 3.46
CA PHE A 81 11.55 8.93 2.57
C PHE A 81 12.89 8.54 3.23
N VAL A 82 13.13 8.98 4.47
CA VAL A 82 14.33 8.60 5.23
C VAL A 82 14.37 7.08 5.45
N VAL A 83 13.26 6.46 5.85
CA VAL A 83 13.18 5.00 6.01
C VAL A 83 13.47 4.29 4.68
N ALA A 84 12.94 4.78 3.57
CA ALA A 84 13.20 4.21 2.25
C ALA A 84 14.70 4.27 1.89
N LEU A 85 15.39 5.38 2.16
CA LEU A 85 16.83 5.51 1.92
C LEU A 85 17.66 4.55 2.79
N LEU A 86 17.27 4.35 4.05
CA LEU A 86 17.97 3.43 4.96
C LEU A 86 17.82 1.95 4.54
N VAL A 87 16.67 1.58 3.97
CA VAL A 87 16.37 0.19 3.58
C VAL A 87 16.73 -0.11 2.12
N ALA A 88 17.07 0.91 1.32
CA ALA A 88 17.45 0.76 -0.09
C ALA A 88 18.63 -0.22 -0.29
N ARG A 89 19.72 -0.09 0.47
CA ARG A 89 20.91 -0.96 0.30
C ARG A 89 20.64 -2.43 0.67
N PRO A 90 20.00 -2.75 1.81
CA PRO A 90 19.57 -4.12 2.11
C PRO A 90 18.68 -4.74 1.01
N LEU A 91 17.75 -3.96 0.45
CA LEU A 91 16.88 -4.45 -0.64
C LEU A 91 17.66 -4.73 -1.92
N SER A 92 18.62 -3.88 -2.30
CA SER A 92 19.50 -4.12 -3.45
C SER A 92 20.35 -5.37 -3.27
N ALA A 93 20.81 -5.65 -2.04
CA ALA A 93 21.57 -6.86 -1.74
C ALA A 93 20.71 -8.14 -1.84
N LEU A 94 19.44 -8.08 -1.40
CA LEU A 94 18.49 -9.19 -1.59
C LEU A 94 18.21 -9.46 -3.08
N ALA A 95 18.06 -8.40 -3.88
CA ALA A 95 17.89 -8.54 -5.32
C ALA A 95 19.12 -9.17 -6.01
N LEU A 96 20.33 -8.72 -5.64
CA LEU A 96 21.58 -9.31 -6.15
C LEU A 96 21.81 -10.74 -5.68
N GLY A 97 21.33 -11.11 -4.50
CA GLY A 97 21.47 -12.46 -3.94
C GLY A 97 20.81 -13.55 -4.78
N ASP A 98 19.62 -13.27 -5.33
CA ASP A 98 18.93 -14.19 -6.24
C ASP A 98 19.60 -14.26 -7.62
N ASP A 99 20.13 -13.14 -8.12
CA ASP A 99 20.82 -13.09 -9.42
C ASP A 99 22.22 -13.74 -9.36
N LEU A 100 22.99 -13.51 -8.28
CA LEU A 100 24.28 -14.15 -8.05
C LEU A 100 24.13 -15.67 -7.85
N ALA A 101 23.11 -16.11 -7.11
CA ALA A 101 22.80 -17.53 -6.94
C ALA A 101 22.31 -18.23 -8.21
N ARG A 102 21.84 -17.47 -9.22
CA ARG A 102 21.42 -18.00 -10.53
C ARG A 102 22.54 -18.00 -11.57
N SER A 103 23.64 -17.30 -11.30
CA SER A 103 24.82 -17.18 -12.18
C SER A 103 25.96 -18.17 -11.88
N LEU A 104 25.84 -18.95 -10.80
CA LEU A 104 26.73 -20.04 -10.40
C LEU A 104 26.00 -21.38 -10.55
#